data_AF-A0A3C1PHI3-F1
#
_entry.id   AF-A0A3C1PHI3-F1
#
_cell.length_a   1.000
_cell.length_b   1.000
_cell.length_c   1.000
_cell.angle_alpha   90.00
_cell.angle_beta   90.00
_cell.angle_gamma   90.00
#
_symmetry.space_group_name_H-M   'P 1'
#
loop_
_entity.id
_entity.type
_entity.pdbx_description
1 polymer ?
#
loop_
_entity_poly.entity_id
_entity_poly.type
_entity_poly.pdbx_seq_one_letter_code
_entity_poly.pdbx_strand_id
1 'polypeptide(L)'
;MKNYLVLLSFLACSFAAFGQTLSSEEKKLYDLIMEYRKQKNLPSIPLSKSLTMVAQTHARDVDTNHPDTGNCNMHSWSDKGTWTPCCYTSDHAQAQCMWNKPGELTNYKGNGYEIAHGGSGGYVASAEVALNGWKNSSGHNAVIINSGIWSDEWKAIGIGMYGGYAMVWFGNETDPDQ
;
A
#
# COMPACT_ATOMS: atom_id res chain seq x y z
N MET A 1 -2.89 61.29 6.79
CA MET A 1 -2.73 60.05 6.02
C MET A 1 -2.48 58.92 7.01
N LYS A 2 -3.43 58.00 7.19
CA LYS A 2 -3.34 56.88 8.15
C LYS A 2 -2.72 55.69 7.41
N ASN A 3 -1.50 55.29 7.79
CA ASN A 3 -0.88 54.05 7.33
C ASN A 3 -1.51 52.88 8.08
N TYR A 4 -2.23 52.02 7.37
CA TYR A 4 -2.71 50.76 7.91
C TYR A 4 -1.63 49.70 7.70
N LEU A 5 -1.11 49.18 8.81
CA LEU A 5 -0.23 48.02 8.85
C LEU A 5 -1.10 46.78 8.62
N VAL A 6 -0.97 46.09 7.49
CA VAL A 6 -1.63 44.81 7.25
C VAL A 6 -0.70 43.71 7.77
N LEU A 7 -1.05 43.15 8.94
CA LEU A 7 -0.44 41.92 9.44
C LEU A 7 -1.06 40.73 8.70
N LEU A 8 -0.30 40.15 7.77
CA LEU A 8 -0.61 38.87 7.16
C LEU A 8 -0.37 37.75 8.18
N SER A 9 -1.44 37.27 8.81
CA SER A 9 -1.41 36.06 9.62
C SER A 9 -1.30 34.84 8.69
N PHE A 10 -0.11 34.26 8.61
CA PHE A 10 0.08 32.94 8.03
C PHE A 10 -0.55 31.90 8.97
N LEU A 11 -1.76 31.45 8.64
CA LEU A 11 -2.28 30.20 9.19
C LEU A 11 -1.46 29.06 8.57
N ALA A 12 -0.48 28.55 9.32
CA ALA A 12 0.10 27.26 9.00
C ALA A 12 -0.98 26.19 9.23
N CYS A 13 -1.57 25.70 8.14
CA CYS A 13 -2.40 24.52 8.19
C CYS A 13 -1.46 23.33 8.39
N SER A 14 -1.19 22.97 9.65
CA SER A 14 -0.50 21.73 9.97
C SER A 14 -1.40 20.59 9.50
N PHE A 15 -1.08 20.01 8.34
CA PHE A 15 -1.56 18.69 8.00
C PHE A 15 -0.98 17.74 9.04
N ALA A 16 -1.75 17.44 10.09
CA ALA A 16 -1.50 16.27 10.88
C ALA A 16 -1.62 15.09 9.92
N ALA A 17 -0.48 14.54 9.50
CA ALA A 17 -0.44 13.25 8.85
C ALA A 17 -1.05 12.28 9.88
N PHE A 18 -2.31 11.92 9.67
CA PHE A 18 -2.96 10.87 10.44
C PHE A 18 -2.14 9.61 10.18
N GLY A 19 -1.28 9.23 11.13
CA GLY A 19 -0.74 7.89 11.19
C GLY A 19 -1.93 6.95 11.29
N GLN A 20 -2.28 6.34 10.17
CA GLN A 20 -3.57 5.70 10.01
C GLN A 20 -3.54 4.37 10.75
N THR A 21 -4.37 4.25 11.79
CA THR A 21 -4.53 3.01 12.55
C THR A 21 -5.18 1.95 11.68
N LEU A 22 -4.71 0.70 11.78
CA LEU A 22 -5.36 -0.42 11.12
C LEU A 22 -6.80 -0.59 11.62
N SER A 23 -7.72 -0.85 10.69
CA SER A 23 -9.02 -1.45 10.99
C SER A 23 -8.86 -2.87 11.53
N SER A 24 -9.94 -3.43 12.08
CA SER A 24 -9.94 -4.81 12.57
C SER A 24 -9.61 -5.83 11.47
N GLU A 25 -10.09 -5.61 10.25
CA GLU A 25 -9.87 -6.53 9.13
C GLU A 25 -8.43 -6.41 8.58
N GLU A 26 -7.87 -5.21 8.52
CA GLU A 26 -6.46 -5.01 8.14
C GLU A 26 -5.52 -5.61 9.20
N LYS A 27 -5.83 -5.43 10.49
CA LYS A 27 -5.07 -6.05 11.58
C LYS A 27 -5.15 -7.57 11.51
N LYS A 28 -6.33 -8.13 11.24
CA LYS A 28 -6.51 -9.56 11.01
C LYS A 28 -5.68 -10.05 9.83
N LEU A 29 -5.64 -9.30 8.72
CA LEU A 29 -4.82 -9.64 7.56
C LEU A 29 -3.32 -9.66 7.90
N TYR A 30 -2.83 -8.62 8.60
CA TYR A 30 -1.45 -8.61 9.09
C TYR A 30 -1.14 -9.86 9.93
N ASP A 31 -1.97 -10.18 10.93
CA ASP A 31 -1.75 -11.31 11.82
C ASP A 31 -1.73 -12.65 11.06
N LEU A 32 -2.64 -12.82 10.10
CA LEU A 32 -2.70 -14.02 9.26
C LEU A 32 -1.46 -14.17 8.37
N ILE A 33 -0.94 -13.08 7.81
CA ILE A 33 0.31 -13.09 7.03
C ILE A 33 1.48 -13.46 7.93
N MET A 34 1.57 -12.87 9.13
CA MET A 34 2.65 -13.16 10.07
C MET A 34 2.62 -14.62 10.56
N GLU A 35 1.43 -15.16 10.83
CA GLU A 35 1.26 -16.57 11.18
C GLU A 35 1.65 -17.49 10.01
N TYR A 36 1.28 -17.14 8.78
CA TYR A 36 1.70 -17.91 7.61
C TYR A 36 3.22 -17.87 7.40
N ARG A 37 3.86 -16.71 7.59
CA ARG A 37 5.33 -16.58 7.56
C ARG A 37 6.00 -17.42 8.63
N LYS A 38 5.45 -17.42 9.85
CA LYS A 38 5.93 -18.26 10.96
C LYS A 38 5.86 -19.76 10.60
N GLN A 39 4.80 -20.23 9.94
CA GLN A 39 4.70 -21.61 9.45
C GLN A 39 5.76 -21.96 8.39
N LYS A 40 6.36 -20.95 7.75
CA LYS A 40 7.48 -21.08 6.81
C LYS A 40 8.84 -20.84 7.46
N ASN A 41 8.91 -20.71 8.78
CA ASN A 41 10.11 -20.38 9.54
C ASN A 41 10.73 -19.02 9.15
N LEU A 42 9.88 -18.05 8.78
CA LEU A 42 10.30 -16.70 8.45
C LEU A 42 9.95 -15.73 9.60
N PRO A 43 10.77 -14.68 9.81
CA PRO A 43 10.49 -13.69 10.84
C PRO A 43 9.23 -12.86 10.52
N SER A 44 8.60 -12.35 11.58
CA SER A 44 7.57 -11.33 11.44
C SER A 44 8.15 -10.03 10.87
N ILE A 45 7.37 -9.33 10.06
CA ILE A 45 7.77 -8.06 9.45
C ILE A 45 7.17 -6.92 10.29
N PRO A 46 7.96 -5.92 10.71
CA PRO A 46 7.43 -4.75 11.42
C PRO A 46 6.39 -3.98 10.60
N LEU A 47 5.26 -3.63 11.22
CA LEU A 47 4.28 -2.72 10.63
C LEU A 47 4.92 -1.36 10.36
N SER A 48 4.61 -0.79 9.20
CA SER A 48 5.10 0.51 8.74
C SER A 48 3.92 1.47 8.61
N LYS A 49 4.00 2.62 9.29
CA LYS A 49 2.98 3.69 9.14
C LYS A 49 2.96 4.22 7.72
N SER A 50 4.14 4.41 7.13
CA SER A 50 4.30 4.84 5.74
C SER A 50 3.62 3.89 4.77
N LEU A 51 4.00 2.61 4.76
CA LEU A 51 3.45 1.64 3.82
C LEU A 51 1.97 1.37 4.08
N THR A 52 1.50 1.47 5.32
CA THR A 52 0.07 1.36 5.66
C THR A 52 -0.71 2.51 5.04
N MET A 53 -0.22 3.75 5.13
CA MET A 53 -0.82 4.90 4.45
C MET A 53 -0.87 4.71 2.93
N VAL A 54 0.21 4.20 2.31
CA VAL A 54 0.23 3.89 0.87
C VAL A 54 -0.84 2.85 0.53
N ALA A 55 -0.87 1.73 1.25
CA ALA A 55 -1.80 0.63 1.01
C ALA A 55 -3.26 1.07 1.14
N GLN A 56 -3.60 1.81 2.19
CA GLN A 56 -4.95 2.32 2.42
C GLN A 56 -5.36 3.37 1.40
N THR A 57 -4.42 4.20 0.97
CA THR A 57 -4.65 5.18 -0.10
C THR A 57 -4.94 4.48 -1.42
N HIS A 58 -4.13 3.48 -1.77
CA HIS A 58 -4.29 2.75 -3.02
C HIS A 58 -5.58 1.92 -3.05
N ALA A 59 -5.94 1.26 -1.93
CA ALA A 59 -7.17 0.47 -1.86
C ALA A 59 -8.41 1.36 -2.10
N ARG A 60 -8.41 2.58 -1.53
CA ARG A 60 -9.46 3.58 -1.79
C ARG A 60 -9.44 4.07 -3.23
N ASP A 61 -8.26 4.32 -3.80
CA ASP A 61 -8.11 4.78 -5.17
C ASP A 61 -8.69 3.77 -6.17
N VAL A 62 -8.32 2.49 -6.04
CA VAL A 62 -8.79 1.45 -6.95
C VAL A 62 -10.29 1.20 -6.80
N ASP A 63 -10.81 1.20 -5.57
CA ASP A 63 -12.25 1.04 -5.33
C ASP A 63 -13.07 2.20 -5.87
N THR A 64 -12.56 3.44 -5.81
CA THR A 64 -13.31 4.64 -6.18
C THR A 64 -13.16 5.02 -7.66
N ASN A 65 -11.94 4.92 -8.19
CA ASN A 65 -11.55 5.51 -9.47
C ASN A 65 -11.33 4.47 -10.57
N HIS A 66 -11.28 3.19 -10.23
CA HIS A 66 -11.14 2.06 -11.17
C HIS A 66 -10.03 2.25 -12.24
N PRO A 67 -8.77 2.59 -11.84
CA PRO A 67 -7.65 2.68 -12.76
C PRO A 67 -7.21 1.31 -13.32
N ASP A 68 -7.79 0.23 -12.82
CA ASP A 68 -7.51 -1.18 -13.14
C ASP A 68 -8.37 -1.73 -14.30
N THR A 69 -8.80 -0.86 -15.21
CA THR A 69 -9.66 -1.21 -16.36
C THR A 69 -8.90 -1.26 -17.68
N GLY A 70 -9.49 -1.91 -18.70
CA GLY A 70 -8.87 -2.05 -20.02
C GLY A 70 -7.64 -2.96 -19.99
N ASN A 71 -6.48 -2.42 -20.36
CA ASN A 71 -5.20 -3.15 -20.30
C ASN A 71 -4.46 -2.98 -18.97
N CYS A 72 -5.01 -2.16 -18.08
CA CYS A 72 -4.45 -1.86 -16.76
C CYS A 72 -4.93 -2.92 -15.76
N ASN A 73 -4.19 -3.11 -14.68
CA ASN A 73 -4.54 -4.04 -13.60
C ASN A 73 -4.55 -3.36 -12.23
N MET A 74 -4.78 -4.12 -11.15
CA MET A 74 -4.94 -3.60 -9.79
C MET A 74 -3.73 -2.86 -9.20
N HIS A 75 -2.56 -2.93 -9.84
CA HIS A 75 -1.38 -2.14 -9.46
C HIS A 75 -1.35 -0.73 -10.07
N SER A 76 -2.41 -0.36 -10.80
CA SER A 76 -2.55 0.92 -11.48
C SER A 76 -3.03 2.01 -10.52
N TRP A 77 -2.50 3.22 -10.69
CA TRP A 77 -2.86 4.37 -9.87
C TRP A 77 -3.57 5.42 -10.72
N SER A 78 -4.71 5.92 -10.24
CA SER A 78 -5.50 6.92 -10.97
C SER A 78 -4.86 8.31 -10.96
N ASP A 79 -5.40 9.24 -11.75
CA ASP A 79 -4.99 10.65 -11.79
C ASP A 79 -5.70 11.51 -10.73
N LYS A 80 -6.36 10.90 -9.73
CA LYS A 80 -7.19 11.58 -8.73
C LYS A 80 -6.48 11.88 -7.41
N GLY A 81 -5.15 11.77 -7.38
CA GLY A 81 -4.33 12.03 -6.20
C GLY A 81 -3.12 12.94 -6.46
N THR A 82 -2.28 13.09 -5.44
CA THR A 82 -1.04 13.88 -5.50
C THR A 82 0.17 13.08 -6.02
N TRP A 83 -0.05 11.82 -6.36
CA TRP A 83 0.95 10.89 -6.89
C TRP A 83 0.98 10.92 -8.42
N THR A 84 2.00 10.29 -9.01
CA THR A 84 2.08 10.14 -10.46
C THR A 84 1.13 9.04 -10.95
N PRO A 85 0.12 9.28 -11.81
CA PRO A 85 -0.77 8.21 -12.28
C PRO A 85 -0.04 7.21 -13.17
N CYS A 86 -0.51 5.97 -13.22
CA CYS A 86 -0.04 4.99 -14.20
C CYS A 86 -1.01 3.83 -14.43
N CYS A 87 -1.00 3.34 -15.66
CA CYS A 87 -1.62 2.08 -16.07
C CYS A 87 -0.59 0.96 -15.92
N TYR A 88 -0.76 0.08 -14.96
CA TYR A 88 0.11 -1.07 -14.76
C TYR A 88 -0.35 -2.24 -15.63
N THR A 89 0.48 -2.63 -16.59
CA THR A 89 0.22 -3.72 -17.54
C THR A 89 0.79 -5.05 -17.06
N SER A 90 0.23 -6.16 -17.53
CA SER A 90 0.62 -7.53 -17.13
C SER A 90 2.06 -7.93 -17.50
N ASP A 91 2.73 -7.16 -18.36
CA ASP A 91 4.15 -7.34 -18.69
C ASP A 91 5.11 -6.73 -17.64
N HIS A 92 4.56 -6.10 -16.59
CA HIS A 92 5.30 -5.42 -15.54
C HIS A 92 6.22 -4.28 -16.03
N ALA A 93 6.02 -3.76 -17.25
CA ALA A 93 6.84 -2.68 -17.80
C ALA A 93 6.75 -1.38 -16.97
N GLN A 94 5.68 -1.22 -16.18
CA GLN A 94 5.43 -0.06 -15.32
C GLN A 94 5.74 -0.33 -13.83
N ALA A 95 6.54 -1.35 -13.52
CA ALA A 95 6.90 -1.70 -12.15
C ALA A 95 7.43 -0.52 -11.32
N GLN A 96 8.24 0.35 -11.93
CA GLN A 96 8.80 1.53 -11.25
C GLN A 96 7.73 2.51 -10.76
N CYS A 97 6.60 2.62 -11.47
CA CYS A 97 5.51 3.49 -11.02
C CYS A 97 4.97 3.03 -9.67
N MET A 98 4.71 1.72 -9.52
CA MET A 98 4.29 1.13 -8.25
C MET A 98 5.39 1.30 -7.20
N TRP A 99 6.64 1.02 -7.55
CA TRP A 99 7.75 1.05 -6.60
C TRP A 99 8.01 2.41 -5.97
N ASN A 100 7.74 3.49 -6.69
CA ASN A 100 7.97 4.85 -6.22
C ASN A 100 6.93 5.36 -5.22
N LYS A 101 5.77 4.70 -5.09
CA LYS A 101 4.63 5.22 -4.32
C LYS A 101 4.92 5.56 -2.87
N PRO A 102 5.69 4.75 -2.12
CA PRO A 102 6.09 5.14 -0.77
C PRO A 102 6.85 6.46 -0.73
N GLY A 103 7.78 6.70 -1.65
CA GLY A 103 8.55 7.95 -1.72
C GLY A 103 7.74 9.14 -2.24
N GLU A 104 6.71 8.92 -3.04
CA GLU A 104 5.79 9.97 -3.49
C GLU A 104 4.85 10.43 -2.36
N LEU A 105 4.44 9.50 -1.48
CA LEU A 105 3.36 9.71 -0.52
C LEU A 105 3.85 9.92 0.92
N THR A 106 5.06 9.45 1.26
CA THR A 106 5.55 9.43 2.64
C THR A 106 7.06 9.71 2.71
N ASN A 107 7.62 9.65 3.92
CA ASN A 107 9.07 9.79 4.11
C ASN A 107 9.86 8.50 3.87
N TYR A 108 9.21 7.40 3.48
CA TYR A 108 9.85 6.11 3.24
C TYR A 108 10.90 6.22 2.13
N LYS A 109 12.12 5.71 2.39
CA LYS A 109 13.28 5.96 1.52
C LYS A 109 13.56 4.87 0.49
N GLY A 110 12.92 3.70 0.64
CA GLY A 110 13.08 2.57 -0.27
C GLY A 110 11.95 2.46 -1.28
N ASN A 111 12.10 1.50 -2.20
CA ASN A 111 11.01 1.04 -3.04
C ASN A 111 9.95 0.31 -2.19
N GLY A 112 8.70 0.36 -2.65
CA GLY A 112 7.61 -0.48 -2.15
C GLY A 112 7.20 -1.55 -3.15
N TYR A 113 6.87 -2.74 -2.68
CA TYR A 113 6.40 -3.85 -3.52
C TYR A 113 5.01 -4.28 -3.08
N GLU A 114 4.07 -4.39 -4.02
CA GLU A 114 2.67 -4.65 -3.70
C GLU A 114 2.25 -6.07 -4.07
N ILE A 115 1.38 -6.65 -3.23
CA ILE A 115 0.43 -7.68 -3.64
C ILE A 115 -0.99 -7.14 -3.46
N ALA A 116 -1.84 -7.36 -4.45
CA ALA A 116 -3.22 -6.89 -4.47
C ALA A 116 -4.19 -8.06 -4.62
N HIS A 117 -5.35 -7.96 -3.98
CA HIS A 117 -6.47 -8.89 -4.11
C HIS A 117 -7.77 -8.11 -4.07
N GLY A 118 -8.72 -8.44 -4.93
CA GLY A 118 -10.01 -7.74 -4.91
C GLY A 118 -10.80 -7.89 -6.18
N GLY A 119 -11.86 -7.10 -6.26
CA GLY A 119 -12.72 -7.01 -7.42
C GLY A 119 -13.79 -5.94 -7.27
N SER A 120 -14.36 -5.52 -8.39
CA SER A 120 -15.44 -4.54 -8.46
C SER A 120 -16.82 -5.19 -8.34
N GLY A 121 -17.90 -4.40 -8.47
CA GLY A 121 -19.26 -4.92 -8.58
C GLY A 121 -19.86 -5.43 -7.26
N GLY A 122 -19.49 -4.85 -6.13
CA GLY A 122 -20.01 -5.21 -4.81
C GLY A 122 -19.32 -6.41 -4.16
N TYR A 123 -18.21 -6.89 -4.73
CA TYR A 123 -17.30 -7.78 -4.02
C TYR A 123 -16.77 -7.09 -2.76
N VAL A 124 -16.62 -7.84 -1.67
CA VAL A 124 -16.03 -7.36 -0.41
C VAL A 124 -14.83 -8.24 -0.11
N ALA A 125 -13.64 -7.62 -0.09
CA ALA A 125 -12.42 -8.34 0.27
C ALA A 125 -12.42 -8.61 1.79
N SER A 126 -12.11 -9.86 2.18
CA SER A 126 -11.82 -10.22 3.56
C SER A 126 -10.37 -10.67 3.70
N ALA A 127 -9.83 -10.57 4.91
CA ALA A 127 -8.45 -10.92 5.20
C ALA A 127 -8.14 -12.39 4.84
N GLU A 128 -9.06 -13.29 5.17
CA GLU A 128 -8.90 -14.72 4.90
C GLU A 128 -8.94 -15.05 3.41
N VAL A 129 -9.85 -14.42 2.67
CA VAL A 129 -9.98 -14.66 1.22
C VAL A 129 -8.77 -14.10 0.49
N ALA A 130 -8.30 -12.90 0.85
CA ALA A 130 -7.10 -12.30 0.26
C ALA A 130 -5.86 -13.17 0.49
N LEU A 131 -5.59 -13.58 1.74
CA LEU A 131 -4.44 -14.43 2.03
C LEU A 131 -4.53 -15.79 1.32
N ASN A 132 -5.71 -16.42 1.29
CA ASN A 132 -5.89 -17.69 0.59
C ASN A 132 -5.69 -17.53 -0.93
N GLY A 133 -6.14 -16.42 -1.52
CA GLY A 133 -5.86 -16.08 -2.92
C GLY A 133 -4.35 -15.96 -3.18
N TRP A 134 -3.64 -15.20 -2.36
CA TRP A 134 -2.19 -15.01 -2.52
C TRP A 134 -1.39 -16.28 -2.31
N LYS A 135 -1.76 -17.15 -1.36
CA LYS A 135 -1.10 -18.46 -1.16
C LYS A 135 -1.21 -19.38 -2.38
N ASN A 136 -2.30 -19.27 -3.14
CA ASN A 136 -2.55 -20.07 -4.34
C ASN A 136 -2.00 -19.43 -5.63
N SER A 137 -1.46 -18.22 -5.57
CA SER A 137 -0.74 -17.57 -6.66
C SER A 137 0.77 -17.64 -6.41
N SER A 138 1.51 -18.29 -7.31
CA SER A 138 2.96 -18.48 -7.14
C SER A 138 3.71 -17.15 -6.96
N GLY A 139 3.35 -16.14 -7.75
CA GLY A 139 3.95 -14.81 -7.69
C GLY A 139 3.68 -14.10 -6.37
N HIS A 140 2.42 -14.02 -5.94
CA HIS A 140 2.06 -13.36 -4.68
C HIS A 140 2.60 -14.11 -3.47
N ASN A 141 2.52 -15.44 -3.48
CA ASN A 141 3.07 -16.26 -2.40
C ASN A 141 4.58 -16.02 -2.27
N ALA A 142 5.32 -15.93 -3.39
CA ALA A 142 6.76 -15.69 -3.38
C ALA A 142 7.15 -14.38 -2.68
N VAL A 143 6.37 -13.31 -2.84
CA VAL A 143 6.55 -12.05 -2.10
C VAL A 143 6.37 -12.29 -0.60
N ILE A 144 5.26 -12.94 -0.19
CA ILE A 144 4.94 -13.17 1.23
C ILE A 144 6.02 -14.01 1.92
N ILE A 145 6.63 -14.97 1.23
CA ILE A 145 7.57 -15.93 1.83
C ILE A 145 9.05 -15.68 1.47
N ASN A 146 9.38 -14.50 0.94
CA ASN A 146 10.75 -14.14 0.53
C ASN A 146 11.42 -15.20 -0.35
N SER A 147 10.80 -15.58 -1.47
CA SER A 147 11.35 -16.60 -2.38
C SER A 147 11.62 -16.07 -3.78
N GLY A 148 12.50 -16.77 -4.51
CA GLY A 148 12.91 -16.37 -5.85
C GLY A 148 13.62 -15.02 -5.83
N ILE A 149 13.15 -14.08 -6.66
CA ILE A 149 13.70 -12.72 -6.74
C ILE A 149 13.40 -11.86 -5.49
N TRP A 150 12.55 -12.35 -4.58
CA TRP A 150 12.14 -11.66 -3.35
C TRP A 150 12.92 -12.13 -2.10
N SER A 151 14.12 -12.70 -2.28
CA SER A 151 14.90 -13.29 -1.19
C SER A 151 15.38 -12.30 -0.14
N ASP A 152 15.43 -11.02 -0.47
CA ASP A 152 15.88 -9.97 0.46
C ASP A 152 14.87 -9.74 1.58
N GLU A 153 15.37 -9.50 2.80
CA GLU A 153 14.54 -9.33 3.99
C GLU A 153 13.55 -8.17 3.85
N TRP A 154 12.31 -8.41 4.27
CA TRP A 154 11.32 -7.35 4.48
C TRP A 154 11.49 -6.72 5.87
N LYS A 155 11.72 -5.41 5.91
CA LYS A 155 11.85 -4.62 7.16
C LYS A 155 10.62 -3.76 7.46
N ALA A 156 9.69 -3.68 6.51
CA ALA A 156 8.47 -2.90 6.61
C ALA A 156 7.33 -3.61 5.88
N ILE A 157 6.15 -3.62 6.49
CA ILE A 157 4.90 -4.05 5.85
C ILE A 157 3.78 -3.04 6.12
N GLY A 158 2.99 -2.75 5.11
CA GLY A 158 1.79 -1.92 5.21
C GLY A 158 0.56 -2.66 4.71
N ILE A 159 -0.57 -2.47 5.39
CA ILE A 159 -1.83 -3.15 5.05
C ILE A 159 -2.91 -2.11 4.78
N GLY A 160 -3.64 -2.27 3.68
CA GLY A 160 -4.78 -1.44 3.35
C GLY A 160 -5.94 -2.28 2.84
N MET A 161 -7.12 -2.10 3.40
CA MET A 161 -8.34 -2.72 2.89
C MET A 161 -9.45 -1.69 2.80
N TYR A 162 -10.11 -1.62 1.65
CA TYR A 162 -11.23 -0.72 1.43
C TYR A 162 -12.14 -1.29 0.34
N GLY A 163 -13.46 -1.26 0.59
CA GLY A 163 -14.46 -1.78 -0.33
C GLY A 163 -14.16 -3.21 -0.78
N GLY A 164 -14.00 -3.39 -2.08
CA GLY A 164 -13.69 -4.69 -2.68
C GLY A 164 -12.21 -5.09 -2.68
N TYR A 165 -11.32 -4.33 -2.04
CA TYR A 165 -9.88 -4.41 -2.29
C TYR A 165 -9.05 -4.58 -1.02
N ALA A 166 -8.02 -5.42 -1.12
CA ALA A 166 -6.98 -5.63 -0.12
C ALA A 166 -5.61 -5.47 -0.80
N MET A 167 -4.77 -4.63 -0.20
CA MET A 167 -3.44 -4.30 -0.71
C MET A 167 -2.43 -4.41 0.42
N VAL A 168 -1.31 -5.07 0.13
CA VAL A 168 -0.21 -5.23 1.07
C VAL A 168 1.08 -4.79 0.40
N TRP A 169 1.78 -3.89 1.08
CA TRP A 169 3.02 -3.31 0.63
C TRP A 169 4.18 -3.81 1.48
N PHE A 170 5.28 -4.19 0.83
CA PHE A 170 6.50 -4.65 1.46
C PHE A 170 7.65 -3.71 1.12
N GLY A 171 8.62 -3.59 2.02
CA GLY A 171 9.82 -2.83 1.75
C GLY A 171 11.04 -3.37 2.49
N ASN A 172 12.21 -3.20 1.87
CA ASN A 172 13.49 -3.68 2.40
C ASN A 172 14.16 -2.69 3.37
N GLU A 173 13.63 -1.47 3.45
CA GLU A 173 14.11 -0.44 4.36
C GLU A 173 13.23 -0.35 5.62
N THR A 174 13.84 0.02 6.73
CA THR A 174 13.10 0.36 7.94
C THR A 174 12.34 1.67 7.71
N ASP A 175 11.07 1.69 8.07
CA ASP A 175 10.26 2.90 7.99
C ASP A 175 10.78 3.94 9.00
N PRO A 176 11.11 5.18 8.58
CA PRO A 176 11.50 6.24 9.49
C PRO A 176 10.37 6.69 10.42
N ASP A 177 9.11 6.41 10.07
CA ASP A 177 7.92 6.89 10.77
C ASP A 177 7.24 5.78 11.63
N GLN A 178 7.97 4.70 11.97
CA GLN A 178 7.53 3.53 12.79
C GLN A 178 6.61 3.90 13.95
#